data_AF-A0A9Q3DQ02-F1
#
_entry.id   AF-A0A9Q3DQ02-F1
#
_cell.length_a   1.000
_cell.length_b   1.000
_cell.length_c   1.000
_cell.angle_alpha   90.00
_cell.angle_beta   90.00
_cell.angle_gamma   90.00
#
_symmetry.space_group_name_H-M   'P 1'
#
loop_
_entity.id
_entity.type
_entity.pdbx_description
1 polymer ?
#
loop_
_entity_poly.entity_id
_entity_poly.type
_entity_poly.pdbx_seq_one_letter_code
_entity_poly.pdbx_strand_id
1 'polypeptide(L)'
;MVWLSSKNIKSTRPTKKLSERWLGSFEILKKVSAHAYHLKLPSQWKSIHPVFHIFLLEPVKTSTIPNWHHEPPPPIIIEEE
;
A
#
# COMPACT_ATOMS: atom_id res chain seq x y z
N MET A 1 3.37 10.33 1.19
CA MET A 1 2.63 9.09 0.84
C MET A 1 2.18 8.41 2.13
N VAL A 2 1.05 7.70 2.13
CA VAL A 2 0.51 6.99 3.31
C VAL A 2 0.05 5.58 2.94
N TRP A 3 0.23 4.64 3.85
CA TRP A 3 -0.41 3.33 3.80
C TRP A 3 -1.84 3.43 4.30
N LEU A 4 -2.75 2.66 3.69
CA LEU A 4 -4.15 2.60 4.08
C LEU A 4 -4.47 1.25 4.74
N SER A 5 -5.07 1.27 5.92
CA SER A 5 -5.46 0.05 6.61
C SER A 5 -6.52 -0.73 5.82
N SER A 6 -6.31 -2.04 5.67
CA SER A 6 -7.29 -2.92 5.01
C SER A 6 -8.48 -3.30 5.88
N LYS A 7 -8.54 -2.84 7.14
CA LYS A 7 -9.51 -3.27 8.16
C LYS A 7 -10.97 -3.21 7.67
N ASN A 8 -11.29 -2.22 6.85
CA ASN A 8 -12.63 -1.94 6.34
C ASN A 8 -12.76 -2.14 4.82
N ILE A 9 -11.77 -2.75 4.17
CA ILE A 9 -11.74 -2.95 2.72
C ILE A 9 -11.91 -4.44 2.44
N LYS A 10 -12.89 -4.77 1.60
CA LYS A 10 -13.12 -6.15 1.17
C LYS A 10 -11.98 -6.56 0.25
N SER A 11 -11.23 -7.57 0.67
CA SER A 11 -10.19 -8.19 -0.15
C SER A 11 -10.79 -9.35 -0.96
N THR A 12 -10.29 -9.54 -2.18
CA THR A 12 -10.59 -10.72 -3.01
C THR A 12 -9.99 -12.00 -2.44
N ARG A 13 -9.05 -11.90 -1.48
CA ARG A 13 -8.37 -13.07 -0.90
C ARG A 13 -9.35 -13.94 -0.09
N PRO A 14 -9.15 -15.27 -0.06
CA PRO A 14 -10.09 -16.22 0.53
C PRO A 14 -10.21 -16.10 2.06
N THR A 15 -9.17 -15.62 2.74
CA THR A 15 -9.18 -15.43 4.20
C THR A 15 -8.55 -14.12 4.61
N LYS A 16 -9.06 -13.52 5.69
CA LYS A 16 -8.53 -12.27 6.26
C LYS A 16 -7.09 -12.42 6.76
N LYS A 17 -6.68 -13.63 7.19
CA LYS A 17 -5.31 -13.91 7.63
C LYS A 17 -4.28 -13.71 6.51
N LEU A 18 -4.67 -13.99 5.27
CA LEU A 18 -3.83 -13.80 4.09
C LEU A 18 -4.02 -12.44 3.43
N SER A 19 -4.94 -11.61 3.93
CA SER A 19 -5.09 -10.22 3.47
C SER A 19 -3.96 -9.35 3.97
N GLU A 20 -3.48 -8.47 3.11
CA GLU A 20 -2.54 -7.43 3.48
C GLU A 20 -3.14 -6.58 4.58
N ARG A 21 -2.39 -6.31 5.66
CA ARG A 21 -2.85 -5.46 6.76
C ARG A 21 -2.89 -3.98 6.36
N TRP A 22 -1.94 -3.59 5.53
CA TRP A 22 -1.77 -2.25 5.00
C TRP A 22 -1.74 -2.35 3.48
N LEU A 23 -2.70 -1.71 2.86
CA LEU A 23 -2.75 -1.52 1.42
C LEU A 23 -1.75 -0.43 1.06
N GLY A 24 -1.22 -0.51 -0.16
CA GLY A 24 -0.04 0.21 -0.62
C GLY A 24 0.00 1.72 -0.38
N SER A 25 1.07 2.35 -0.86
CA SER A 25 1.28 3.77 -0.64
C SER A 25 0.36 4.62 -1.53
N PHE A 26 -0.52 5.39 -0.91
CA PHE A 26 -1.39 6.35 -1.56
C PHE A 26 -0.90 7.79 -1.37
N GLU A 27 -1.20 8.62 -2.35
CA GLU A 27 -0.94 10.05 -2.30
C GLU A 27 -2.11 10.76 -1.58
N ILE A 28 -1.80 11.72 -0.70
CA ILE A 28 -2.81 12.58 -0.08
C ILE A 28 -3.06 13.75 -1.01
N LEU A 29 -4.29 13.90 -1.51
CA LEU A 29 -4.69 15.01 -2.36
C LEU A 29 -5.02 16.27 -1.56
N LYS A 30 -5.76 16.13 -0.46
CA LYS A 30 -6.12 17.24 0.42
C LYS A 30 -6.49 16.78 1.82
N LYS A 31 -6.32 17.67 2.80
CA LYS A 31 -6.90 17.50 4.14
C LYS A 31 -8.35 18.00 4.11
N VAL A 32 -9.31 17.11 4.38
CA VAL A 32 -10.75 17.41 4.34
C VAL A 32 -11.23 17.95 5.69
N SER A 33 -10.67 17.43 6.78
CA SER A 33 -10.97 17.85 8.16
C SER A 33 -9.74 17.64 9.05
N ALA A 34 -9.82 18.05 10.31
CA ALA A 34 -8.78 17.82 11.31
C ALA A 34 -8.27 16.38 11.33
N HIS A 35 -9.18 15.41 11.14
CA HIS A 35 -8.89 13.97 11.21
C HIS A 35 -9.20 13.20 9.93
N ALA A 36 -9.50 13.87 8.81
CA ALA A 36 -9.88 13.19 7.56
C ALA A 36 -9.06 13.70 6.37
N TYR A 37 -8.56 12.76 5.57
CA TYR A 37 -7.72 13.02 4.40
C TYR A 37 -8.31 12.40 3.15
N HIS A 38 -8.25 13.12 2.04
CA HIS A 38 -8.62 12.64 0.72
C HIS A 38 -7.40 12.00 0.06
N LEU A 39 -7.51 10.73 -0.30
CA LEU A 39 -6.46 9.96 -0.97
C LEU A 39 -6.72 9.83 -2.47
N LYS A 40 -5.65 9.74 -3.23
CA LYS A 40 -5.67 9.35 -4.64
C LYS A 40 -5.79 7.84 -4.75
N LEU A 41 -7.01 7.33 -4.81
CA LEU A 41 -7.26 5.91 -5.01
C LEU A 41 -7.14 5.52 -6.50
N PRO A 42 -6.69 4.29 -6.81
CA PRO A 42 -6.65 3.80 -8.18
C PRO A 42 -8.07 3.60 -8.73
N SER A 43 -8.22 3.82 -10.05
CA SER A 43 -9.52 3.80 -10.74
C SER A 43 -10.28 2.47 -10.61
N GLN A 44 -9.60 1.37 -10.28
CA GLN A 44 -10.22 0.08 -9.98
C GLN A 44 -11.08 0.09 -8.69
N TRP A 45 -10.85 1.02 -7.77
CA TRP A 45 -11.54 1.07 -6.45
C TRP A 45 -12.68 2.09 -6.42
N LYS A 46 -13.47 2.18 -7.51
CA LYS A 46 -14.55 3.19 -7.64
C LYS A 46 -15.62 3.12 -6.55
N SER A 47 -15.84 1.93 -5.98
CA SER A 47 -16.85 1.70 -4.94
C SER A 47 -16.40 2.20 -3.55
N ILE A 48 -15.11 2.47 -3.36
CA ILE A 48 -14.56 2.89 -2.06
C ILE A 48 -14.48 4.42 -2.04
N HIS A 49 -15.05 5.03 -0.99
CA HIS A 49 -14.93 6.46 -0.79
C HIS A 49 -13.48 6.86 -0.53
N PRO A 50 -12.94 7.88 -1.21
CA PRO A 50 -11.51 8.21 -1.16
C PRO A 50 -11.13 9.04 0.09
N VAL A 51 -12.05 9.27 1.03
CA VAL A 51 -11.81 10.06 2.25
C VAL A 51 -11.70 9.12 3.45
N PHE A 52 -10.58 9.19 4.15
CA PHE A 52 -10.26 8.29 5.26
C PHE A 52 -9.88 9.05 6.54
N HIS A 53 -10.26 8.46 7.67
CA HIS A 53 -9.88 8.95 8.99
C HIS A 53 -8.40 8.67 9.30
N ILE A 54 -7.74 9.53 10.07
CA ILE A 54 -6.30 9.44 10.37
C ILE A 54 -5.89 8.09 11.01
N PHE A 55 -6.75 7.48 11.82
CA PHE A 55 -6.50 6.14 12.41
C PHE A 55 -6.36 5.00 11.39
N LEU A 56 -6.83 5.20 10.17
CA LEU A 56 -6.70 4.21 9.09
C LEU A 56 -5.46 4.47 8.23
N LEU A 57 -4.66 5.49 8.55
CA LEU A 57 -3.53 5.93 7.74
C LEU A 57 -2.23 5.79 8.53
N GLU A 58 -1.18 5.29 7.88
CA GLU A 58 0.17 5.27 8.44
C GLU A 58 1.13 5.95 7.45
N PRO A 59 2.00 6.89 7.90
CA PRO A 59 2.98 7.50 7.01
C PRO A 59 3.93 6.44 6.46
N VAL A 60 4.17 6.47 5.15
CA VAL A 60 5.16 5.59 4.52
C VAL A 60 6.54 5.98 5.04
N LYS A 61 7.20 5.07 5.76
CA LYS A 61 8.61 5.22 6.12
C LYS A 61 9.44 4.91 4.88
N THR A 62 9.98 5.94 4.24
CA THR A 62 11.04 5.75 3.25
C THR A 62 12.26 5.24 4.00
N SER A 63 12.65 4.00 3.75
CA SER A 63 13.91 3.44 4.24
C SER A 63 15.04 4.42 3.89
N THR A 64 15.74 4.93 4.90
CA THR A 64 16.95 5.76 4.74
C THR A 64 18.18 4.90 4.47
N ILE A 65 18.04 3.58 4.34
CA ILE A 65 19.18 2.69 4.04
C ILE A 65 19.70 3.05 2.64
N PRO A 66 20.89 3.64 2.52
CA PRO A 66 21.48 3.90 1.21
C PRO A 66 21.76 2.55 0.53
N ASN A 67 21.42 2.42 -0.76
CA ASN A 67 21.67 1.26 -1.62
C ASN A 67 20.81 -0.01 -1.37
N TRP A 68 19.55 0.10 -0.92
CA TRP A 68 18.63 -1.03 -1.02
C TRP A 68 18.08 -1.20 -2.46
N HIS A 69 18.99 -1.39 -3.41
CA HIS A 69 18.68 -1.91 -4.74
C HIS A 69 18.88 -3.43 -4.65
N HIS A 70 17.79 -4.21 -4.57
CA HIS A 70 17.90 -5.59 -5.00
C HIS A 70 18.04 -5.54 -6.51
N GLU A 71 19.29 -5.53 -7.02
CA GLU A 71 19.50 -5.95 -8.40
C GLU A 71 18.92 -7.37 -8.51
N PRO A 72 18.11 -7.64 -9.55
CA PRO A 72 17.61 -9.00 -9.76
C PRO A 72 18.81 -9.94 -9.78
N PRO A 73 18.77 -11.07 -9.06
CA PRO A 73 19.89 -12.00 -9.06
C PRO A 73 20.21 -12.38 -10.51
N PRO A 74 21.50 -12.48 -10.88
CA PRO A 74 21.87 -12.87 -12.23
C PRO A 74 21.25 -14.24 -12.58
N PRO A 75 20.88 -14.47 -13.85
CA PRO A 75 20.31 -15.74 -14.28
C PRO A 75 21.33 -16.86 -14.02
N ILE A 76 20.90 -17.90 -13.29
CA ILE A 76 21.67 -19.11 -13.05
C ILE A 76 21.57 -19.96 -14.32
N ILE A 77 22.69 -20.13 -15.02
CA ILE A 77 22.79 -21.09 -16.12
C ILE A 77 22.97 -22.46 -15.46
N ILE A 78 21.97 -23.34 -15.59
CA ILE A 78 22.09 -24.73 -15.16
C ILE A 78 22.75 -25.46 -16.33
N GLU A 79 24.01 -25.85 -16.17
CA GLU A 79 24.64 -26.80 -17.09
C GLU A 79 23.99 -28.16 -16.83
N GLU A 80 23.14 -28.60 -17.76
CA GLU A 80 22.58 -29.95 -17.78
C GLU A 80 23.73 -30.94 -18.10
N GLU A 81 24.08 -31.79 -17.14
CA GLU A 81 24.89 -32.99 -17.33
C GLU A 81 24.01 -34.18 -17.74
#